data_AF-A0A0Q9KR99-F1
#
_entry.id   AF-A0A0Q9KR99-F1
#
_cell.length_a   1.000
_cell.length_b   1.000
_cell.length_c   1.000
_cell.angle_alpha   90.00
_cell.angle_beta   90.00
_cell.angle_gamma   90.00
#
_symmetry.space_group_name_H-M   'P 1'
#
loop_
_entity.id
_entity.type
_entity.pdbx_description
1 polymer ?
#
loop_
_entity_poly.entity_id
_entity_poly.type
_entity_poly.pdbx_seq_one_letter_code
_entity_poly.pdbx_strand_id
1 'polypeptide(L)'
;MVSDTGSGGSMSYEVEVKDLRDSATAARSAARQVARITPGSHLTSAGTGMPGAESVAVMVRVGSAWTTELSDWARAARGYARTLDTNADQYELDDEAARDAFGPIVQGR
;
A
#
# COMPACT_ATOMS: atom_id res chain seq x y z
N MET A 1 10.26 -42.24 -15.54
CA MET A 1 9.24 -41.20 -15.40
C MET A 1 9.92 -40.04 -14.69
N VAL A 2 10.51 -39.13 -15.46
CA VAL A 2 11.27 -37.98 -14.92
C VAL A 2 10.26 -36.90 -14.59
N SER A 3 10.23 -36.48 -13.32
CA SER A 3 9.35 -35.42 -12.84
C SER A 3 9.77 -34.09 -13.45
N ASP A 4 8.93 -33.59 -14.35
CA ASP A 4 8.89 -32.19 -14.75
C ASP A 4 8.58 -31.34 -13.51
N THR A 5 9.59 -30.65 -13.00
CA THR A 5 9.50 -29.74 -11.84
C THR A 5 9.91 -28.31 -12.22
N GLY A 6 10.13 -28.02 -13.51
CA GLY A 6 10.57 -26.70 -13.97
C GLY A 6 9.43 -25.67 -14.08
N SER A 7 8.18 -26.11 -14.24
CA SER A 7 7.06 -25.21 -14.54
C SER A 7 6.34 -24.64 -13.30
N GLY A 8 6.52 -25.25 -12.11
CA GLY A 8 5.80 -24.86 -10.89
C GLY A 8 6.33 -23.61 -10.18
N GLY A 9 7.63 -23.30 -10.33
CA GLY A 9 8.27 -22.16 -9.66
C GLY A 9 7.88 -20.82 -10.26
N SER A 10 7.97 -20.69 -11.60
CA SER A 10 7.66 -19.44 -12.31
C SER A 10 6.21 -18.99 -12.10
N MET A 11 5.25 -19.94 -12.05
CA MET A 11 3.85 -19.61 -11.87
C MET A 11 3.52 -19.20 -10.43
N SER A 12 4.19 -19.77 -9.43
CA SER A 12 4.07 -19.32 -8.04
C SER A 12 4.65 -17.91 -7.85
N TYR A 13 5.80 -17.61 -8.45
CA TYR A 13 6.43 -16.29 -8.37
C TYR A 13 5.57 -15.19 -9.01
N GLU A 14 4.99 -15.47 -10.18
CA GLU A 14 4.09 -14.52 -10.87
C GLU A 14 2.83 -14.22 -10.03
N VAL A 15 2.30 -15.22 -9.32
CA VAL A 15 1.18 -15.03 -8.37
C VAL A 15 1.60 -14.11 -7.21
N GLU A 16 2.77 -14.35 -6.59
CA GLU A 16 3.26 -13.52 -5.49
C GLU A 16 3.50 -12.06 -5.93
N VAL A 17 4.08 -11.85 -7.12
CA VAL A 17 4.26 -10.51 -7.71
C VAL A 17 2.91 -9.82 -7.91
N LYS A 18 1.93 -10.53 -8.48
CA LYS A 18 0.58 -10.01 -8.66
C LYS A 18 -0.07 -9.62 -7.33
N ASP A 19 0.05 -10.45 -6.30
CA ASP A 19 -0.52 -10.20 -4.98
C ASP A 19 0.08 -8.95 -4.31
N LEU A 20 1.38 -8.69 -4.50
CA LEU A 20 2.02 -7.45 -4.06
C LEU A 20 1.45 -6.22 -4.76
N ARG A 21 1.27 -6.29 -6.10
CA ARG A 21 0.70 -5.18 -6.89
C ARG A 21 -0.77 -4.91 -6.53
N ASP A 22 -1.55 -5.96 -6.33
CA ASP A 22 -2.94 -5.86 -5.91
C ASP A 22 -3.03 -5.25 -4.50
N SER A 23 -2.15 -5.66 -3.59
CA SER A 23 -2.02 -5.08 -2.25
C SER A 23 -1.61 -3.60 -2.28
N ALA A 24 -0.66 -3.23 -3.15
CA ALA A 24 -0.25 -1.84 -3.35
C ALA A 24 -1.42 -0.97 -3.86
N THR A 25 -2.22 -1.52 -4.78
CA THR A 25 -3.42 -0.87 -5.32
C THR A 25 -4.48 -0.67 -4.23
N ALA A 26 -4.73 -1.69 -3.41
CA ALA A 26 -5.64 -1.60 -2.28
C ALA A 26 -5.20 -0.53 -1.27
N ALA A 27 -3.91 -0.51 -0.90
CA ALA A 27 -3.35 0.49 0.01
C ALA A 27 -3.48 1.92 -0.54
N ARG A 28 -3.24 2.15 -1.84
CA ARG A 28 -3.49 3.45 -2.49
C ARG A 28 -4.97 3.82 -2.46
N SER A 29 -5.86 2.87 -2.69
CA SER A 29 -7.31 3.10 -2.63
C SER A 29 -7.75 3.54 -1.24
N ALA A 30 -7.28 2.83 -0.21
CA ALA A 30 -7.56 3.15 1.19
C ALA A 30 -7.04 4.57 1.53
N ALA A 31 -5.81 4.90 1.13
CA ALA A 31 -5.23 6.23 1.32
C ALA A 31 -6.05 7.34 0.64
N ARG A 32 -6.59 7.09 -0.58
CA ARG A 32 -7.46 8.04 -1.27
C ARG A 32 -8.81 8.22 -0.57
N GLN A 33 -9.36 7.15 -0.02
CA GLN A 33 -10.64 7.20 0.70
C GLN A 33 -10.49 7.98 2.01
N VAL A 34 -9.46 7.72 2.79
CA VAL A 34 -9.21 8.46 4.05
C VAL A 34 -8.86 9.91 3.81
N ALA A 35 -8.10 10.23 2.78
CA ALA A 35 -7.77 11.62 2.44
C ALA A 35 -9.01 12.49 2.07
N ARG A 36 -10.17 11.87 1.80
CA ARG A 36 -11.44 12.57 1.55
C ARG A 36 -12.21 12.88 2.84
N ILE A 37 -11.82 12.26 3.96
CA ILE A 37 -12.47 12.48 5.24
C ILE A 37 -11.93 13.79 5.83
N THR A 38 -12.83 14.73 6.10
CA THR A 38 -12.52 16.02 6.75
C THR A 38 -13.32 16.14 8.06
N PRO A 39 -12.85 15.55 9.17
CA PRO A 39 -13.57 15.60 10.45
C PRO A 39 -13.61 17.02 11.04
N GLY A 40 -12.56 17.80 10.82
CA GLY A 40 -12.40 19.14 11.41
C GLY A 40 -13.48 20.14 10.98
N SER A 41 -14.06 20.00 9.77
CA SER A 41 -15.13 20.89 9.31
C SER A 41 -16.41 20.67 10.11
N HIS A 42 -16.78 19.41 10.39
CA HIS A 42 -17.96 19.07 11.19
C HIS A 42 -17.82 19.51 12.65
N LEU A 43 -16.62 19.39 13.23
CA LEU A 43 -16.35 19.83 14.59
C LEU A 43 -16.39 21.36 14.75
N THR A 44 -15.94 22.09 13.74
CA THR A 44 -16.03 23.55 13.72
C THR A 44 -17.50 24.01 13.72
N SER A 45 -18.36 23.37 12.93
CA SER A 45 -19.81 23.65 12.94
C SER A 45 -20.46 23.32 14.28
N ALA A 46 -20.10 22.19 14.91
CA ALA A 46 -20.64 21.83 16.22
C ALA A 46 -20.26 22.84 17.33
N GLY A 47 -19.06 23.43 17.25
CA GLY A 47 -18.61 24.48 18.17
C GLY A 47 -19.49 25.74 18.14
N THR A 48 -20.13 26.05 17.01
CA THR A 48 -21.09 27.18 16.92
C THR A 48 -22.39 26.93 17.69
N GLY A 49 -22.76 25.67 17.93
CA GLY A 49 -23.95 25.27 18.69
C GLY A 49 -23.72 25.11 20.18
N MET A 50 -22.47 25.08 20.64
CA MET A 50 -22.08 24.99 22.06
C MET A 50 -21.31 26.25 22.49
N PRO A 51 -22.01 27.35 22.79
CA PRO A 51 -21.37 28.60 23.17
C PRO A 51 -20.58 28.43 24.49
N GLY A 52 -19.27 28.62 24.40
CA GLY A 52 -18.32 28.58 25.52
C GLY A 52 -16.89 28.55 24.99
N ALA A 53 -16.04 29.47 25.45
CA ALA A 53 -14.67 29.64 24.91
C ALA A 53 -13.82 28.37 25.04
N GLU A 54 -13.99 27.61 26.13
CA GLU A 54 -13.27 26.36 26.36
C GLU A 54 -13.74 25.22 25.44
N SER A 55 -15.06 25.03 25.30
CA SER A 55 -15.64 24.01 24.42
C SER A 55 -15.25 24.23 22.96
N VAL A 56 -15.28 25.47 22.48
CA VAL A 56 -14.84 25.81 21.11
C VAL A 56 -13.36 25.49 20.93
N ALA A 57 -12.50 25.84 21.90
CA ALA A 57 -11.07 25.56 21.82
C ALA A 57 -10.76 24.05 21.79
N VAL A 58 -11.50 23.24 22.56
CA VAL A 58 -11.37 21.78 22.53
C VAL A 58 -11.77 21.21 21.17
N MET A 59 -12.90 21.64 20.60
CA MET A 59 -13.38 21.15 19.30
C MET A 59 -12.40 21.48 18.17
N VAL A 60 -11.79 22.67 18.19
CA VAL A 60 -10.74 23.06 17.23
C VAL A 60 -9.50 22.17 17.38
N ARG A 61 -9.04 21.91 18.62
CA ARG A 61 -7.89 21.03 18.86
C ARG A 61 -8.13 19.60 18.38
N VAL A 62 -9.30 19.03 18.69
CA VAL A 62 -9.68 17.69 18.22
C VAL A 62 -9.75 17.64 16.70
N GLY A 63 -10.35 18.66 16.08
CA GLY A 63 -10.43 18.76 14.62
C GLY A 63 -9.05 18.78 13.96
N SER A 64 -8.12 19.58 14.49
CA SER A 64 -6.75 19.65 13.99
C SER A 64 -5.97 18.34 14.20
N ALA A 65 -6.13 17.69 15.36
CA ALA A 65 -5.49 16.41 15.65
C ALA A 65 -5.97 15.31 14.70
N TRP A 66 -7.28 15.20 14.47
CA TRP A 66 -7.85 14.24 13.53
C TRP A 66 -7.43 14.49 12.09
N THR A 67 -7.38 15.75 11.64
CA THR A 67 -6.87 16.09 10.30
C THR A 67 -5.41 15.67 10.13
N THR A 68 -4.59 15.85 11.17
CA THR A 68 -3.18 15.43 11.15
C THR A 68 -3.07 13.91 11.07
N GLU A 69 -3.76 13.19 11.95
CA GLU A 69 -3.76 11.73 12.01
C GLU A 69 -4.17 11.09 10.68
N LEU A 70 -5.27 11.56 10.07
CA LEU A 70 -5.74 11.02 8.78
C LEU A 70 -4.75 11.32 7.64
N SER A 71 -4.08 12.47 7.69
CA SER A 71 -3.06 12.84 6.71
C SER A 71 -1.83 11.94 6.83
N ASP A 72 -1.38 11.67 8.05
CA ASP A 72 -0.25 10.80 8.34
C ASP A 72 -0.54 9.35 7.96
N TRP A 73 -1.74 8.86 8.29
CA TRP A 73 -2.19 7.54 7.88
C TRP A 73 -2.23 7.40 6.34
N ALA A 74 -2.79 8.39 5.64
CA ALA A 74 -2.82 8.38 4.17
C ALA A 74 -1.40 8.40 3.58
N ARG A 75 -0.45 9.13 4.21
CA ARG A 75 0.95 9.14 3.79
C ARG A 75 1.62 7.80 4.04
N ALA A 76 1.40 7.18 5.19
CA ALA A 76 1.93 5.87 5.56
C ALA A 76 1.43 4.79 4.60
N ALA A 77 0.13 4.75 4.31
CA ALA A 77 -0.46 3.80 3.37
C ALA A 77 0.11 3.94 1.94
N ARG A 78 0.36 5.18 1.47
CA ARG A 78 1.07 5.41 0.20
C ARG A 78 2.52 4.96 0.26
N GLY A 79 3.19 5.10 1.41
CA GLY A 79 4.54 4.59 1.63
C GLY A 79 4.60 3.08 1.53
N TYR A 80 3.70 2.39 2.23
CA TYR A 80 3.55 0.95 2.17
C TYR A 80 3.29 0.44 0.74
N ALA A 81 2.39 1.09 -0.01
CA ALA A 81 2.15 0.74 -1.41
C ALA A 81 3.42 0.84 -2.29
N ARG A 82 4.26 1.86 -2.07
CA ARG A 82 5.54 1.97 -2.81
C ARG A 82 6.51 0.86 -2.45
N THR A 83 6.60 0.49 -1.17
CA THR A 83 7.44 -0.63 -0.74
C THR A 83 7.01 -1.94 -1.41
N LEU A 84 5.71 -2.20 -1.51
CA LEU A 84 5.18 -3.39 -2.20
C LEU A 84 5.54 -3.39 -3.69
N ASP A 85 5.42 -2.25 -4.37
CA ASP A 85 5.83 -2.15 -5.78
C ASP A 85 7.33 -2.37 -5.95
N THR A 86 8.16 -1.78 -5.09
CA THR A 86 9.62 -2.01 -5.13
C THR A 86 9.96 -3.48 -4.94
N ASN A 87 9.30 -4.17 -4.00
CA ASN A 87 9.51 -5.59 -3.80
C ASN A 87 9.09 -6.42 -5.01
N ALA A 88 7.97 -6.07 -5.65
CA ALA A 88 7.53 -6.71 -6.88
C ALA A 88 8.54 -6.49 -8.03
N ASP A 89 9.04 -5.26 -8.21
CA ASP A 89 10.08 -4.94 -9.20
C ASP A 89 11.36 -5.78 -8.95
N GLN A 90 11.78 -5.95 -7.68
CA GLN A 90 12.95 -6.76 -7.36
C GLN A 90 12.73 -8.24 -7.68
N TYR A 91 11.56 -8.80 -7.38
CA TYR A 91 11.27 -10.19 -7.73
C TYR A 91 11.26 -10.43 -9.24
N GLU A 92 10.72 -9.51 -10.03
CA GLU A 92 10.76 -9.59 -11.49
C GLU A 92 12.20 -9.58 -12.02
N LEU A 93 13.07 -8.71 -11.48
CA LEU A 93 14.48 -8.63 -11.84
C LEU A 93 15.28 -9.88 -11.44
N ASP A 94 15.05 -10.40 -10.24
CA ASP A 94 15.71 -11.61 -9.75
C ASP A 94 15.33 -12.84 -10.60
N ASP A 95 14.07 -12.90 -11.05
CA ASP A 95 13.55 -13.97 -11.90
C ASP A 95 14.09 -13.87 -13.34
N GLU A 96 14.23 -12.66 -13.91
CA GLU A 96 14.94 -12.43 -15.18
C GLU A 96 16.41 -12.85 -15.09
N ALA A 97 17.11 -12.43 -14.03
CA ALA A 97 18.51 -12.80 -13.80
C ALA A 97 18.69 -14.32 -13.64
N ALA A 98 17.75 -15.01 -12.98
CA ALA A 98 17.75 -16.45 -12.87
C ALA A 98 17.54 -17.14 -14.24
N ARG A 99 16.63 -16.63 -15.07
CA ARG A 99 16.44 -17.14 -16.44
C ARG A 99 17.67 -16.95 -17.31
N ASP A 100 18.39 -15.84 -17.17
CA ASP A 100 19.62 -15.59 -17.90
C ASP A 100 20.77 -16.50 -17.42
N ALA A 101 20.89 -16.70 -16.10
CA ALA A 101 21.93 -17.55 -15.51
C ALA A 101 21.71 -19.04 -15.76
N PHE A 102 20.45 -19.49 -15.84
CA PHE A 102 20.07 -20.89 -15.99
C PHE A 102 19.31 -21.20 -17.29
N GLY A 103 19.34 -20.26 -18.25
CA GLY A 103 18.78 -20.40 -19.59
C GLY A 103 19.26 -21.69 -20.27
N PRO A 104 18.47 -22.22 -21.22
CA PRO A 104 18.30 -23.66 -21.42
C PRO A 104 19.66 -24.34 -21.42
N ILE A 105 19.89 -25.15 -20.38
CA ILE A 105 20.94 -26.14 -20.41
C ILE A 105 20.52 -27.15 -21.50
N VAL A 106 20.78 -26.80 -22.75
CA VAL A 106 20.91 -27.74 -23.86
C VAL A 106 22.20 -28.49 -23.58
N GLN A 107 22.16 -29.44 -22.64
CA GLN A 107 23.16 -30.49 -22.61
C GLN A 107 22.84 -31.40 -23.79
N GLY A 108 23.46 -31.10 -24.93
CA GLY A 108 23.84 -32.14 -25.85
C GLY A 108 24.81 -33.08 -25.14
N ARG A 109 24.34 -34.26 -24.75
CA ARG A 109 25.07 -35.53 -24.85
C ARG A 109 24.12 -36.72 -24.74
#